data_AF-A0A661Z789-F1
#
_entry.id   AF-A0A661Z789-F1
#
_cell.length_a   1.000
_cell.length_b   1.000
_cell.length_c   1.000
_cell.angle_alpha   90.00
_cell.angle_beta   90.00
_cell.angle_gamma   90.00
#
_symmetry.space_group_name_H-M   'P 1'
#
loop_
_entity.id
_entity.type
_entity.pdbx_description
1 polymer ?
#
loop_
_entity_poly.entity_id
_entity_poly.type
_entity_poly.pdbx_seq_one_letter_code
_entity_poly.pdbx_strand_id
1 'polypeptide(L)'
;MKFKITTLIFIIFFVLAIFFKIDLYLIILILMIFFSIVAYGSSVICSNFYLKSFCKKQTNEKVFAITFDDGPNPEYTLKILDILNQRNIPASFFCIGENIEKYPELAQQISEKHLFANHSYSHS
;
A
#
# COMPACT_ATOMS: atom_id res chain seq x y z
N MET A 1 -10.86 8.48 -6.03
CA MET A 1 -11.62 9.64 -6.58
C MET A 1 -10.70 10.75 -7.06
N LYS A 2 -9.67 11.14 -6.28
CA LYS A 2 -8.72 12.21 -6.63
C LYS A 2 -7.99 11.95 -7.95
N PHE A 3 -7.47 10.75 -8.18
CA PHE A 3 -6.82 10.39 -9.45
C PHE A 3 -7.73 10.65 -10.66
N LYS A 4 -8.96 10.09 -10.66
CA LYS A 4 -9.92 10.26 -11.76
C LYS A 4 -10.22 11.73 -12.05
N ILE A 5 -10.45 12.54 -11.01
CA ILE A 5 -10.70 13.98 -11.15
C ILE A 5 -9.47 14.69 -11.72
N THR A 6 -8.29 14.41 -11.17
CA THR A 6 -7.02 15.00 -11.62
C THR A 6 -6.79 14.70 -13.11
N THR A 7 -6.87 13.43 -13.50
CA THR A 7 -6.70 13.00 -14.89
C THR A 7 -7.72 13.66 -15.81
N LEU A 8 -9.00 13.75 -15.41
CA LEU A 8 -10.03 14.42 -16.22
C LEU A 8 -9.70 15.91 -16.44
N ILE A 9 -9.29 16.62 -15.39
CA ILE A 9 -8.88 18.03 -15.48
C ILE A 9 -7.72 18.19 -16.46
N PHE A 10 -6.68 17.35 -16.36
CA PHE A 10 -5.53 17.42 -17.26
C PHE A 10 -5.89 17.08 -18.71
N ILE A 11 -6.79 16.11 -18.95
CA ILE A 11 -7.29 15.81 -20.31
C ILE A 11 -8.02 17.02 -20.88
N ILE A 12 -8.90 17.66 -20.12
CA ILE A 12 -9.64 18.85 -20.56
C ILE A 12 -8.66 19.97 -20.91
N PHE A 13 -7.72 20.28 -20.02
CA PHE A 13 -6.72 21.33 -20.28
C PHE A 13 -5.84 21.02 -21.50
N PHE A 14 -5.45 19.75 -21.68
CA PHE A 14 -4.66 19.33 -22.83
C PHE A 14 -5.42 19.50 -24.15
N VAL A 15 -6.69 19.11 -24.20
CA VAL A 15 -7.55 19.29 -25.38
C VAL A 15 -7.76 20.78 -25.69
N LEU A 16 -8.04 21.59 -24.66
CA LEU A 16 -8.17 23.04 -24.82
C LEU A 16 -6.86 23.68 -25.31
N ALA A 17 -5.70 23.24 -24.79
CA ALA A 17 -4.40 23.74 -25.21
C ALA A 17 -4.14 23.48 -26.71
N ILE A 18 -4.52 22.30 -27.21
CA ILE A 18 -4.46 21.98 -28.64
C ILE A 18 -5.42 22.87 -29.44
N PHE A 19 -6.68 22.97 -29.01
CA PHE A 19 -7.71 23.74 -29.71
C PHE A 19 -7.34 25.23 -29.86
N PHE A 20 -6.80 25.83 -28.80
CA PHE A 20 -6.36 27.22 -28.80
C PHE A 20 -4.92 27.44 -29.30
N LYS A 21 -4.24 26.38 -29.79
CA LYS A 21 -2.85 26.43 -30.29
C LYS A 21 -1.89 27.07 -29.28
N ILE A 22 -2.02 26.68 -28.01
CA ILE A 22 -1.13 27.12 -26.93
C ILE A 22 0.31 26.67 -27.22
N ASP A 23 1.27 27.49 -26.79
CA ASP A 23 2.70 27.24 -26.96
C ASP A 23 3.14 25.87 -26.41
N LEU A 24 4.02 25.18 -27.17
CA LEU A 24 4.46 23.82 -26.87
C LEU A 24 5.18 23.71 -25.52
N TYR A 25 5.97 24.71 -25.11
CA TYR A 25 6.67 24.67 -23.83
C TYR A 25 5.70 24.69 -22.66
N LEU A 26 4.58 25.41 -22.79
CA LEU A 26 3.53 25.41 -21.79
C LEU A 26 2.82 24.04 -21.72
N ILE A 27 2.58 23.38 -22.85
CA ILE A 27 2.05 22.01 -22.89
C ILE A 27 2.99 21.03 -22.18
N ILE A 28 4.29 21.11 -22.47
CA ILE A 28 5.31 20.28 -21.81
C ILE A 28 5.31 20.52 -20.30
N LEU A 29 5.24 21.79 -19.87
CA LEU A 29 5.18 22.13 -18.45
C LEU A 29 3.94 21.51 -17.76
N ILE A 30 2.76 21.60 -18.38
CA ILE A 30 1.53 20.99 -17.86
C ILE A 30 1.69 19.47 -17.71
N LEU A 31 2.27 18.81 -18.71
CA LEU A 31 2.55 17.37 -18.66
C LEU A 31 3.53 17.02 -17.53
N MET A 32 4.61 17.77 -17.36
CA MET A 32 5.56 17.56 -16.27
C MET A 32 4.89 17.68 -14.89
N ILE A 33 4.00 18.65 -14.71
CA ILE A 33 3.23 18.82 -13.47
C ILE A 33 2.31 17.62 -13.26
N PHE A 34 1.60 17.17 -14.30
CA PHE A 34 0.76 15.97 -14.22
C PHE A 34 1.54 14.74 -13.79
N PHE A 35 2.66 14.45 -14.46
CA PHE A 35 3.50 13.30 -14.14
C PHE A 35 4.07 13.39 -12.73
N SER A 36 4.42 14.59 -12.27
CA SER A 36 4.90 14.80 -10.90
C SER A 36 3.81 14.51 -9.85
N ILE A 37 2.57 14.92 -10.10
CA ILE A 37 1.42 14.62 -9.22
C ILE A 37 1.14 13.12 -9.20
N VAL A 38 1.17 12.46 -10.37
CA VAL A 38 0.97 11.02 -10.50
C VAL A 38 2.08 10.26 -9.77
N ALA A 39 3.35 10.64 -9.98
CA ALA A 39 4.49 10.04 -9.29
C ALA A 39 4.35 10.16 -7.76
N TYR A 40 4.03 11.36 -7.26
CA TYR A 40 3.78 11.58 -5.84
C TYR A 40 2.63 10.69 -5.31
N GLY A 41 1.52 10.64 -6.03
CA GLY A 41 0.37 9.83 -5.65
C GLY A 41 0.65 8.32 -5.63
N SER A 42 1.55 7.84 -6.48
CA SER A 42 2.00 6.45 -6.54
C SER A 42 3.00 6.12 -5.43
N SER A 43 3.92 7.03 -5.13
CA SER A 43 4.95 6.82 -4.09
C SER A 43 4.42 7.02 -2.67
N VAL A 44 3.35 7.79 -2.50
CA VAL A 44 2.78 8.10 -1.18
C VAL A 44 1.38 7.52 -1.07
N ILE A 45 1.28 6.25 -0.67
CA ILE A 45 0.00 5.53 -0.50
C ILE A 45 -0.95 6.32 0.43
N CYS A 46 -0.41 6.97 1.48
CA CYS A 46 -1.18 7.74 2.45
C CYS A 46 -1.77 9.05 1.91
N SER A 47 -1.44 9.45 0.67
CA SER A 47 -2.05 10.61 -0.02
C SER A 47 -3.53 10.38 -0.36
N ASN A 48 -3.97 9.12 -0.32
CA ASN A 48 -5.29 8.68 -0.74
C ASN A 48 -5.60 9.04 -2.21
N PHE A 49 -4.58 9.08 -3.06
CA PHE A 49 -4.72 9.58 -4.44
C PHE A 49 -5.56 8.63 -5.32
N TYR A 50 -5.18 7.35 -5.35
CA TYR A 50 -5.89 6.31 -6.09
C TYR A 50 -7.10 5.79 -5.31
N LEU A 51 -6.85 5.35 -4.07
CA LEU A 51 -7.81 4.70 -3.17
C LEU A 51 -7.68 5.27 -1.76
N LYS A 52 -8.69 5.00 -0.92
CA LYS A 52 -8.64 5.37 0.50
C LYS A 52 -7.75 4.38 1.25
N SER A 53 -6.68 4.87 1.87
CA SER A 53 -5.71 4.11 2.63
C SER A 53 -5.71 4.52 4.10
N PHE A 54 -5.39 3.59 4.97
CA PHE A 54 -5.31 3.80 6.41
C PHE A 54 -3.89 3.52 6.89
N CYS A 55 -3.05 4.56 6.92
CA CYS A 55 -1.67 4.44 7.39
C CYS A 55 -1.52 4.74 8.89
N LYS A 56 -2.55 5.30 9.53
CA LYS A 56 -2.58 5.58 10.96
C LYS A 56 -4.01 5.60 11.48
N LYS A 57 -4.19 5.18 12.73
CA LYS A 57 -5.44 5.37 13.46
C LYS A 57 -5.52 6.81 13.96
N GLN A 58 -6.66 7.47 13.77
CA GLN A 58 -6.93 8.76 14.40
C GLN A 58 -7.42 8.51 15.83
N THR A 59 -6.53 8.67 16.80
CA THR A 59 -6.81 8.48 18.23
C THR A 59 -5.88 9.34 19.07
N ASN A 60 -6.32 9.70 20.27
CA ASN A 60 -5.50 10.36 21.29
C ASN A 60 -4.82 9.36 22.24
N GLU A 61 -5.12 8.07 22.10
CA GLU A 61 -4.50 7.00 22.87
C GLU A 61 -3.08 6.73 22.37
N LYS A 62 -2.17 6.39 23.28
CA LYS A 62 -0.81 5.92 22.93
C LYS A 62 -0.86 4.45 22.53
N VAL A 63 -1.23 4.21 21.27
CA VAL A 63 -1.33 2.87 20.69
C VAL A 63 -0.46 2.76 19.44
N PHE A 64 -0.02 1.55 19.14
CA PHE A 64 0.67 1.20 17.91
C PHE A 64 0.16 -0.16 17.42
N ALA A 65 0.34 -0.43 16.13
CA ALA A 65 0.07 -1.73 15.53
C ALA A 65 1.38 -2.26 14.95
N ILE A 66 1.66 -3.54 15.18
CA ILE A 66 2.79 -4.24 14.56
C ILE A 66 2.25 -5.07 13.40
N THR A 67 2.87 -4.90 12.24
CA THR A 67 2.58 -5.69 11.04
C THR A 67 3.87 -6.31 10.51
N PHE A 68 3.76 -7.50 9.95
CA PHE A 68 4.83 -8.21 9.25
C PHE A 68 4.35 -8.57 7.86
N ASP A 69 5.16 -8.30 6.85
CA ASP A 69 4.90 -8.66 5.46
C ASP A 69 5.75 -9.88 5.06
N ASP A 70 5.50 -10.44 3.88
CA ASP A 70 6.27 -11.53 3.26
C ASP A 70 6.31 -12.88 3.99
N GLY A 71 5.40 -13.10 4.94
CA GLY A 71 5.26 -14.39 5.63
C GLY A 71 4.52 -15.46 4.83
N PRO A 72 4.43 -16.71 5.32
CA PRO A 72 5.24 -17.27 6.40
C PRO A 72 6.68 -17.54 5.94
N ASN A 73 7.65 -17.19 6.78
CA ASN A 73 9.07 -17.50 6.57
C ASN A 73 9.53 -18.51 7.65
N PRO A 74 10.05 -19.68 7.28
CA PRO A 74 10.36 -20.75 8.24
C PRO A 74 11.49 -20.38 9.22
N GLU A 75 12.39 -19.47 8.84
CA GLU A 75 13.52 -19.07 9.69
C GLU A 75 13.14 -18.00 10.72
N TYR A 76 12.33 -17.02 10.31
CA TYR A 76 12.07 -15.81 11.11
C TYR A 76 10.68 -15.79 11.74
N THR A 77 9.65 -16.30 11.07
CA THR A 77 8.28 -16.21 11.58
C THR A 77 8.14 -16.95 12.91
N LEU A 78 8.73 -18.14 13.06
CA LEU A 78 8.72 -18.88 14.34
C LEU A 78 9.34 -18.06 15.48
N LYS A 79 10.51 -17.47 15.25
CA LYS A 79 11.20 -16.63 16.25
C LYS A 79 10.36 -15.41 16.64
N ILE A 80 9.68 -14.80 15.66
CA ILE A 80 8.79 -13.66 15.89
C ILE A 80 7.56 -14.11 16.72
N LEU A 81 6.92 -15.22 16.35
CA LEU A 81 5.78 -15.78 17.06
C LEU A 81 6.13 -16.09 18.51
N ASP A 82 7.29 -16.68 18.78
CA ASP A 82 7.76 -16.97 20.13
C ASP A 82 7.84 -15.69 20.99
N ILE A 83 8.43 -14.62 20.46
CA ILE A 83 8.57 -13.34 21.17
C ILE A 83 7.20 -12.70 21.42
N LEU A 84 6.32 -12.67 20.40
CA LEU A 84 4.99 -12.10 20.52
C LEU A 84 4.14 -12.86 21.54
N ASN A 85 4.20 -14.20 21.52
CA ASN A 85 3.48 -15.07 22.44
C ASN A 85 3.98 -14.91 23.88
N GLN A 86 5.30 -14.89 24.10
CA GLN A 86 5.88 -14.66 25.44
C GLN A 86 5.46 -13.32 26.03
N ARG A 87 5.28 -12.30 25.19
CA ARG A 87 4.88 -10.96 25.62
C ARG A 87 3.37 -10.74 25.59
N ASN A 88 2.59 -11.72 25.13
CA ASN A 88 1.15 -11.61 24.88
C ASN A 88 0.79 -10.38 24.01
N ILE A 89 1.59 -10.10 22.97
CA ILE A 89 1.38 -8.96 22.06
C ILE A 89 0.75 -9.47 20.76
N PRO A 90 -0.46 -8.99 20.37
CA PRO A 90 -1.03 -9.30 19.07
C PRO A 90 -0.31 -8.53 17.96
N ALA A 91 -0.22 -9.14 16.78
CA ALA A 91 0.32 -8.54 15.57
C ALA A 91 -0.51 -8.95 14.36
N SER A 92 -0.25 -8.32 13.21
CA SER A 92 -0.83 -8.73 11.92
C SER A 92 0.25 -9.26 10.99
N PHE A 93 -0.04 -10.35 10.29
CA PHE A 93 0.87 -10.97 9.33
C PHE A 93 0.23 -10.97 7.96
N PHE A 94 0.79 -10.20 7.04
CA PHE A 94 0.43 -10.20 5.63
C PHE A 94 1.28 -11.27 4.94
N CYS A 95 0.65 -12.38 4.59
CA CYS A 95 1.32 -13.56 4.05
C CYS A 95 1.12 -13.72 2.55
N ILE A 96 2.18 -14.19 1.87
CA ILE A 96 2.22 -14.54 0.45
C ILE A 96 1.63 -15.94 0.27
N GLY A 97 0.68 -16.09 -0.66
CA GLY A 97 0.00 -17.36 -0.94
C GLY A 97 0.93 -18.55 -1.18
N GLU A 98 1.95 -18.38 -2.02
CA GLU A 98 2.95 -19.43 -2.29
C GLU A 98 3.71 -19.88 -1.03
N ASN A 99 3.97 -18.97 -0.09
CA ASN A 99 4.63 -19.31 1.16
C ASN A 99 3.70 -20.05 2.11
N ILE A 100 2.39 -19.75 2.07
CA ILE A 100 1.37 -20.48 2.83
C ILE A 100 1.31 -21.93 2.36
N GLU A 101 1.33 -22.19 1.05
CA GLU A 101 1.32 -23.55 0.52
C GLU A 101 2.57 -24.35 0.89
N LYS A 102 3.74 -23.68 0.95
CA LYS A 102 5.01 -24.30 1.37
C LYS A 102 5.05 -24.57 2.87
N TYR A 103 4.43 -23.72 3.69
CA TYR A 103 4.50 -23.77 5.15
C TYR A 103 3.11 -23.65 5.82
N PRO A 104 2.18 -24.60 5.55
CA PRO A 104 0.79 -24.49 6.00
C PRO A 104 0.66 -24.56 7.53
N GLU A 105 1.49 -25.37 8.20
CA GLU A 105 1.50 -25.48 9.66
C GLU A 105 1.91 -24.16 10.32
N LEU A 106 2.88 -23.45 9.74
CA LEU A 106 3.32 -22.16 10.24
C LEU A 106 2.26 -21.09 9.99
N ALA A 107 1.57 -21.12 8.84
CA ALA A 107 0.43 -20.26 8.57
C ALA A 107 -0.70 -20.48 9.60
N GLN A 108 -0.97 -21.75 9.95
CA GLN A 108 -1.93 -22.10 10.98
C GLN A 108 -1.54 -21.52 12.35
N GLN A 109 -0.27 -21.68 12.78
CA GLN A 109 0.22 -21.12 14.04
C GLN A 109 0.05 -19.59 14.12
N ILE A 110 0.28 -18.87 13.03
CA ILE A 110 0.01 -17.43 12.97
C ILE A 110 -1.49 -17.17 13.23
N SER A 111 -2.37 -17.91 12.54
CA SER A 111 -3.82 -17.69 12.56
C SER A 111 -4.48 -17.94 13.93
N GLU A 112 -3.85 -18.70 14.82
CA GLU A 112 -4.39 -19.05 16.14
C GLU A 112 -4.44 -17.84 17.10
N LYS A 113 -3.51 -16.88 16.98
CA LYS A 113 -3.36 -15.77 17.95
C LYS A 113 -3.10 -14.41 17.33
N HIS A 114 -2.87 -14.35 16.02
CA HIS A 114 -2.55 -13.11 15.32
C HIS A 114 -3.52 -12.88 14.15
N LEU A 115 -3.60 -11.63 13.69
CA LEU A 115 -4.39 -11.33 12.51
C LEU A 115 -3.66 -11.86 11.28
N PHE A 116 -4.30 -12.77 10.56
CA PHE A 116 -3.80 -13.30 9.29
C PHE A 116 -4.37 -12.50 8.12
N ALA A 117 -3.51 -11.99 7.24
CA ALA A 117 -3.88 -11.12 6.13
C ALA A 117 -3.17 -11.52 4.84
N ASN A 118 -3.68 -11.04 3.71
CA ASN A 118 -3.21 -11.37 2.37
C ASN A 118 -2.12 -10.40 1.91
N HIS A 119 -1.01 -10.93 1.37
CA HIS A 119 0.06 -10.17 0.73
C HIS A 119 0.29 -10.61 -0.72
N SER A 120 -0.80 -10.75 -1.46
CA SER A 120 -0.89 -11.39 -2.78
C SER A 120 -0.56 -12.89 -2.76
N TYR A 121 -0.68 -13.55 -3.92
CA TYR A 121 -0.34 -14.97 -4.04
C TYR A 121 1.15 -15.19 -4.30
N SER A 122 1.74 -14.45 -5.24
CA SER A 122 3.11 -14.63 -5.76
C SER A 122 4.00 -13.39 -5.60
N HIS A 123 3.55 -12.39 -4.83
CA HIS A 123 4.29 -11.13 -4.60
C HIS A 123 4.60 -10.34 -5.90
N SER A 124 3.60 -10.30 -6.81
CA SER A 124 3.65 -9.67 -8.14
C SER A 124 2.46 -8.75 -8.39
#